data_AF-A0A7W1UHV0-F1
#
_entry.id   AF-A0A7W1UHV0-F1
#
_cell.length_a   1.000
_cell.length_b   1.000
_cell.length_c   1.000
_cell.angle_alpha   90.00
_cell.angle_beta   90.00
_cell.angle_gamma   90.00
#
_symmetry.space_group_name_H-M   'P 1'
#
loop_
_entity.id
_entity.type
_entity.pdbx_description
1 polymer ?
#
loop_
_entity_poly.entity_id
_entity_poly.type
_entity_poly.pdbx_seq_one_letter_code
_entity_poly.pdbx_strand_id
1 'polypeptide(L)'
;MEPTSTDRREQAMLRLIHRTERMQAQGAIASQQFSRWRMGIFLAGAAITIGVYQQAWFHTGNGLLLIFLIGFLTISWFHQRLKSRLHRLQLWLEIKKDSFARLQLDWPHISANEHKAPERHPFAIDLDLTGPHSLLSLIDTTFSSIGQQRVATWLFQSNLPESDGLSWTTRQTLVKELTPLSRLRDRCLLATRLISSVRLNGTRIISLLEAPISISHLSLIIIAACALTSLTIVLGLWTLLTGAPNFWLLPLTLYIGTYFLLSGSIHPLFGRVLALHEELEKLVSVIATLERSTFPHQPTVLQVCQSILTQQHRPTQSLKHLSRICQGLSVKAHPLIHLGLNALVPWDLWFVGKLNRVISRLRTALPDWLDTIGTLDAASALARYAYLNPDYLWPQLETTHTTTDTRGLTARGLGHPLIARAHRITNDLELRGEGHLLLVTGSNMSGKSTFLRTVGINLCLAQAGGPV
;
A
#
# COMPACT_ATOMS: atom_id res chain seq x y z
N MET A 1 -39.36 -13.60 9.28
CA MET A 1 -38.66 -12.30 9.18
C MET A 1 -37.98 -12.26 7.83
N GLU A 2 -38.17 -11.20 7.05
CA GLU A 2 -37.42 -11.03 5.79
C GLU A 2 -35.92 -10.88 6.09
N PRO A 3 -35.03 -11.48 5.28
CA PRO A 3 -33.59 -11.35 5.45
C PRO A 3 -33.19 -9.89 5.22
N THR A 4 -32.43 -9.33 6.16
CA THR A 4 -32.05 -7.91 6.10
C THR A 4 -30.98 -7.68 5.02
N SER A 5 -30.61 -6.42 4.78
CA SER A 5 -29.59 -6.13 3.78
C SER A 5 -28.21 -6.70 4.18
N THR A 6 -27.91 -6.75 5.48
CA THR A 6 -26.70 -7.41 6.02
C THR A 6 -26.71 -8.91 5.78
N ASP A 7 -27.84 -9.61 5.98
CA ASP A 7 -27.92 -11.07 5.76
C ASP A 7 -27.70 -11.41 4.28
N ARG A 8 -28.26 -10.60 3.38
CA ARG A 8 -28.03 -10.73 1.93
C ARG A 8 -26.56 -10.48 1.57
N ARG A 9 -25.90 -9.53 2.24
CA ARG A 9 -24.47 -9.22 2.07
C ARG A 9 -23.62 -10.41 2.49
N GLU A 10 -23.90 -10.98 3.65
CA GLU A 10 -23.23 -12.16 4.21
C GLU A 10 -23.28 -13.33 3.21
N GLN A 11 -24.46 -13.69 2.74
CA GLN A 11 -24.64 -14.77 1.77
C GLN A 11 -23.91 -14.49 0.44
N ALA A 12 -23.92 -13.24 -0.02
CA ALA A 12 -23.19 -12.86 -1.24
C ALA A 12 -21.66 -13.01 -1.07
N MET A 13 -21.12 -12.65 0.10
CA MET A 13 -19.70 -12.82 0.42
C MET A 13 -19.32 -14.29 0.55
N LEU A 14 -20.13 -15.10 1.22
CA LEU A 14 -19.93 -16.55 1.31
C LEU A 14 -19.87 -17.20 -0.07
N ARG A 15 -20.82 -16.89 -0.96
CA ARG A 15 -20.81 -17.39 -2.35
C ARG A 15 -19.54 -16.99 -3.10
N LEU A 16 -19.06 -15.76 -2.91
CA LEU A 16 -17.83 -15.27 -3.53
C LEU A 16 -16.60 -16.02 -3.00
N ILE A 17 -16.51 -16.24 -1.69
CA ILE A 17 -15.42 -16.97 -1.04
C ILE A 17 -15.36 -18.40 -1.59
N HIS A 18 -16.48 -19.14 -1.55
CA HIS A 18 -16.55 -20.52 -2.06
C HIS A 18 -16.20 -20.61 -3.55
N ARG A 19 -16.66 -19.67 -4.38
CA ARG A 19 -16.28 -19.62 -5.80
C ARG A 19 -14.77 -19.42 -5.97
N THR A 20 -14.19 -18.52 -5.18
CA THR A 20 -12.75 -18.20 -5.24
C THR A 20 -11.89 -19.39 -4.78
N GLU A 21 -12.31 -20.09 -3.73
CA GLU A 21 -11.65 -21.31 -3.25
C GLU A 21 -11.67 -22.44 -4.30
N ARG A 22 -12.82 -22.65 -4.97
CA ARG A 22 -12.91 -23.60 -6.09
C ARG A 22 -11.94 -23.24 -7.23
N MET A 23 -11.86 -21.97 -7.60
CA MET A 23 -10.91 -21.50 -8.61
C MET A 23 -9.45 -21.69 -8.19
N GLN A 24 -9.14 -21.49 -6.90
CA GLN A 24 -7.80 -21.73 -6.35
C GLN A 24 -7.44 -23.21 -6.39
N ALA A 25 -8.36 -24.10 -6.01
CA ALA A 25 -8.17 -25.55 -6.08
C ALA A 25 -7.94 -26.03 -7.52
N GLN A 26 -8.76 -25.58 -8.47
CA GLN A 26 -8.57 -25.88 -9.89
C GLN A 26 -7.23 -25.38 -10.43
N GLY A 27 -6.84 -24.15 -10.06
CA GLY A 27 -5.55 -23.60 -10.45
C GLY A 27 -4.36 -24.34 -9.83
N ALA A 28 -4.49 -24.84 -8.59
CA ALA A 28 -3.45 -25.65 -7.95
C ALA A 28 -3.23 -26.97 -8.70
N ILE A 29 -4.32 -27.65 -9.12
CA ILE A 29 -4.25 -28.86 -9.95
C ILE A 29 -3.56 -28.56 -11.28
N ALA A 30 -3.95 -27.47 -11.97
CA ALA A 30 -3.31 -27.05 -13.22
C ALA A 30 -1.81 -26.75 -13.00
N SER A 31 -1.44 -26.08 -11.91
CA SER A 31 -0.03 -25.80 -11.56
C SER A 31 0.79 -27.07 -11.37
N GLN A 32 0.21 -28.11 -10.76
CA GLN A 32 0.85 -29.42 -10.64
C GLN A 32 1.04 -30.09 -12.02
N GLN A 33 0.04 -30.00 -12.91
CA GLN A 33 0.15 -30.51 -14.29
C GLN A 33 1.27 -29.81 -15.06
N PHE A 34 1.35 -28.48 -15.00
CA PHE A 34 2.46 -27.71 -15.60
C PHE A 34 3.83 -28.16 -15.09
N SER A 35 3.94 -28.43 -13.78
CA SER A 35 5.17 -28.96 -13.18
C SER A 35 5.57 -30.31 -13.76
N ARG A 36 4.59 -31.22 -13.92
CA ARG A 36 4.80 -32.55 -14.53
C ARG A 36 5.19 -32.46 -16.00
N TRP A 37 4.50 -31.63 -16.79
CA TRP A 37 4.83 -31.41 -18.20
C TRP A 37 6.25 -30.86 -18.37
N ARG A 38 6.63 -29.87 -17.55
CA ARG A 38 7.97 -29.31 -17.56
C ARG A 38 9.04 -30.37 -17.23
N MET A 39 8.80 -31.21 -16.22
CA MET A 39 9.68 -32.33 -15.89
C MET A 39 9.76 -33.34 -17.03
N GLY A 40 8.62 -33.73 -17.61
CA GLY A 40 8.56 -34.67 -18.72
C GLY A 40 9.32 -34.17 -19.95
N ILE A 41 9.17 -32.90 -20.32
CA ILE A 41 9.88 -32.27 -21.44
C ILE A 41 11.38 -32.20 -21.16
N PHE A 42 11.79 -31.90 -19.92
CA PHE A 42 13.19 -31.88 -19.54
C PHE A 42 13.82 -33.28 -19.64
N LEU A 43 13.18 -34.30 -19.05
CA LEU A 43 13.70 -35.68 -19.06
C LEU A 43 13.70 -36.28 -20.46
N ALA A 44 12.60 -36.15 -21.21
CA ALA A 44 12.52 -36.65 -22.58
C ALA A 44 13.49 -35.90 -23.50
N GLY A 45 13.57 -34.58 -23.37
CA GLY A 45 14.50 -33.76 -24.14
C GLY A 45 15.96 -34.13 -23.87
N ALA A 46 16.33 -34.34 -22.60
CA ALA A 46 17.66 -34.79 -22.25
C ALA A 46 17.97 -36.19 -22.81
N ALA A 47 17.08 -37.16 -22.62
CA ALA A 47 17.28 -38.53 -23.08
C ALA A 47 17.41 -38.62 -24.61
N ILE A 48 16.51 -37.96 -25.35
CA ILE A 48 16.53 -37.95 -26.82
C ILE A 48 17.79 -37.26 -27.34
N THR A 49 18.14 -36.10 -26.78
CA THR A 49 19.32 -35.35 -27.22
C THR A 49 20.62 -36.12 -26.94
N ILE A 50 20.75 -36.73 -25.76
CA ILE A 50 21.91 -37.57 -25.42
C ILE A 50 22.00 -38.78 -26.35
N GLY A 51 20.89 -39.47 -26.63
CA GLY A 51 20.87 -40.61 -27.55
C GLY A 51 21.30 -40.24 -28.98
N VAL A 52 20.87 -39.07 -29.47
CA VAL A 52 21.28 -38.56 -30.79
C VAL A 52 22.75 -38.17 -30.83
N TYR A 53 23.28 -37.57 -29.74
CA TYR A 53 24.71 -37.29 -29.64
C TYR A 53 25.58 -38.54 -29.56
N GLN A 54 25.11 -39.62 -28.92
CA GLN A 54 25.84 -40.90 -28.90
C GLN A 54 26.00 -41.51 -30.30
N GLN A 55 25.10 -41.19 -31.23
CA GLN A 55 25.22 -41.59 -32.65
C GLN A 55 26.02 -40.59 -33.51
N ALA A 56 26.71 -39.63 -32.88
CA ALA A 56 27.49 -38.57 -33.53
C ALA A 56 26.68 -37.64 -34.47
N TRP A 57 25.35 -37.60 -34.34
CA TRP A 57 24.50 -36.72 -35.13
C TRP A 57 24.37 -35.34 -34.47
N PHE A 58 25.46 -34.58 -34.45
CA PHE A 58 25.54 -33.33 -33.68
C PHE A 58 24.56 -32.24 -34.15
N HIS A 59 24.37 -32.09 -35.46
CA HIS A 59 23.48 -31.05 -35.99
C HIS A 59 22.00 -31.29 -35.66
N THR A 60 21.53 -32.54 -35.77
CA THR A 60 20.16 -32.91 -35.39
C THR A 60 19.98 -32.88 -33.87
N GLY A 61 20.99 -33.29 -33.11
CA GLY A 61 21.03 -33.16 -31.65
C GLY A 61 20.87 -31.71 -31.19
N ASN A 62 21.63 -30.78 -31.78
CA ASN A 62 21.51 -29.34 -31.51
C ASN A 62 20.11 -28.79 -31.85
N GLY A 63 19.54 -29.21 -32.98
CA GLY A 63 18.18 -28.81 -33.39
C GLY A 63 17.11 -29.29 -32.40
N LEU A 64 17.19 -30.55 -31.98
CA LEU A 64 16.29 -31.12 -30.98
C LEU A 64 16.45 -30.44 -29.61
N LEU A 65 17.69 -30.22 -29.16
CA LEU A 65 17.97 -29.50 -27.93
C LEU A 65 17.30 -28.12 -27.93
N LEU A 66 17.42 -27.37 -29.03
CA LEU A 66 16.81 -26.05 -29.17
C LEU A 66 15.27 -26.13 -29.11
N ILE A 67 14.66 -27.10 -29.78
CA ILE A 67 13.20 -27.31 -29.76
C ILE A 67 12.72 -27.63 -28.33
N PHE A 68 13.40 -28.54 -27.64
CA PHE A 68 13.07 -28.88 -26.24
C PHE A 68 13.28 -27.70 -25.31
N LEU A 69 14.34 -26.92 -25.49
CA LEU A 69 14.61 -25.70 -24.72
C LEU A 69 13.50 -24.67 -24.93
N ILE A 70 13.08 -24.42 -26.18
CA ILE A 70 11.97 -23.50 -26.49
C ILE A 70 10.69 -24.01 -25.81
N GLY A 71 10.33 -25.28 -26.00
CA GLY A 71 9.14 -25.88 -25.38
C GLY A 71 9.15 -25.78 -23.85
N PHE A 72 10.30 -26.06 -23.21
CA PHE A 72 10.49 -25.92 -21.77
C PHE A 72 10.33 -24.48 -21.29
N LEU A 73 10.93 -23.50 -22.00
CA LEU A 73 10.82 -22.09 -21.65
C LEU A 73 9.39 -21.57 -21.82
N THR A 74 8.71 -21.95 -22.90
CA THR A 74 7.30 -21.59 -23.15
C THR A 74 6.40 -22.10 -22.02
N ILE A 75 6.52 -23.39 -21.65
CA ILE A 75 5.72 -23.99 -20.57
C ILE A 75 6.07 -23.39 -19.21
N SER A 76 7.35 -23.14 -18.96
CA SER A 76 7.81 -22.48 -17.73
C SER A 76 7.25 -21.06 -17.60
N TRP A 77 7.17 -20.32 -18.70
CA TRP A 77 6.58 -18.99 -18.72
C TRP A 77 5.06 -19.02 -18.45
N PHE A 78 4.33 -19.95 -19.06
CA PHE A 78 2.90 -20.14 -18.75
C PHE A 78 2.68 -20.57 -17.30
N HIS A 79 3.54 -21.46 -16.77
CA HIS A 79 3.50 -21.88 -15.38
C HIS A 79 3.74 -20.70 -14.43
N GLN A 80 4.73 -19.87 -14.72
CA GLN A 80 5.02 -18.68 -13.91
C GLN A 80 3.84 -17.70 -13.93
N ARG A 81 3.22 -17.46 -15.09
CA ARG A 81 2.00 -16.65 -15.21
C ARG A 81 0.83 -17.22 -14.40
N LEU A 82 0.63 -18.53 -14.42
CA LEU A 82 -0.39 -19.20 -13.61
C LEU A 82 -0.12 -19.03 -12.12
N LYS A 83 1.14 -19.24 -11.67
CA LYS A 83 1.54 -19.03 -10.27
C LYS A 83 1.27 -17.60 -9.81
N SER A 84 1.64 -16.59 -10.60
CA SER A 84 1.36 -15.18 -10.26
C SER A 84 -0.14 -14.89 -10.17
N ARG A 85 -0.96 -15.48 -11.04
CA ARG A 85 -2.44 -15.35 -10.97
C ARG A 85 -3.01 -16.03 -9.72
N LEU A 86 -2.51 -17.21 -9.36
CA LEU A 86 -2.93 -17.94 -8.16
C LEU A 86 -2.56 -17.19 -6.88
N HIS A 87 -1.34 -16.66 -6.80
CA HIS A 87 -0.92 -15.84 -5.67
C HIS A 87 -1.81 -14.61 -5.50
N ARG A 88 -2.13 -13.91 -6.60
CA ARG A 88 -3.10 -12.81 -6.59
C ARG A 88 -4.49 -13.23 -6.12
N LEU A 89 -4.96 -14.41 -6.55
CA LEU A 89 -6.25 -14.96 -6.15
C LEU A 89 -6.28 -15.30 -4.66
N GLN A 90 -5.19 -15.85 -4.13
CA GLN A 90 -5.04 -16.14 -2.71
C GLN A 90 -5.11 -14.87 -1.87
N LEU A 91 -4.35 -13.83 -2.20
CA LEU A 91 -4.41 -12.55 -1.48
C LEU A 91 -5.81 -11.92 -1.56
N TRP A 92 -6.49 -12.04 -2.70
CA TRP A 92 -7.88 -11.59 -2.84
C TRP A 92 -8.83 -12.37 -1.93
N LEU A 93 -8.66 -13.69 -1.84
CA LEU A 93 -9.43 -14.55 -0.93
C LEU A 93 -9.22 -14.14 0.53
N GLU A 94 -7.97 -13.89 0.94
CA GLU A 94 -7.62 -13.44 2.29
C GLU A 94 -8.33 -12.12 2.64
N ILE A 95 -8.32 -11.13 1.72
CA ILE A 95 -9.04 -9.86 1.92
C ILE A 95 -10.55 -10.09 2.11
N LYS A 96 -11.14 -11.04 1.37
CA LYS A 96 -12.57 -11.37 1.49
C LYS A 96 -12.91 -12.15 2.74
N LYS A 97 -12.04 -13.07 3.18
CA LYS A 97 -12.17 -13.79 4.45
C LYS A 97 -12.08 -12.83 5.63
N ASP A 98 -11.12 -11.91 5.64
CA ASP A 98 -11.01 -10.87 6.67
C ASP A 98 -12.26 -9.96 6.71
N SER A 99 -12.76 -9.52 5.56
CA SER A 99 -14.00 -8.74 5.49
C SER A 99 -15.21 -9.52 6.00
N PHE A 100 -15.27 -10.83 5.74
CA PHE A 100 -16.34 -11.71 6.21
C PHE A 100 -16.26 -11.92 7.73
N ALA A 101 -15.07 -12.16 8.27
CA ALA A 101 -14.84 -12.26 9.71
C ALA A 101 -15.26 -10.98 10.45
N ARG A 102 -14.96 -9.80 9.88
CA ARG A 102 -15.42 -8.51 10.43
C ARG A 102 -16.94 -8.36 10.43
N LEU A 103 -17.62 -8.81 9.38
CA LEU A 103 -19.09 -8.79 9.32
C LEU A 103 -19.71 -9.66 10.43
N GLN A 104 -19.08 -10.80 10.74
CA GLN A 104 -19.53 -11.73 11.78
C GLN A 104 -19.02 -11.40 13.19
N LEU A 105 -18.13 -10.40 13.34
CA LEU A 105 -17.34 -10.17 14.55
C LEU A 105 -16.57 -11.43 15.01
N ASP A 106 -16.08 -12.23 14.07
CA ASP A 106 -15.27 -13.42 14.30
C ASP A 106 -13.80 -13.04 14.57
N TRP A 107 -13.55 -12.53 15.77
CA TRP A 107 -12.27 -11.92 16.17
C TRP A 107 -11.02 -12.76 15.89
N PRO A 108 -10.97 -14.08 16.14
CA PRO A 108 -9.80 -14.90 15.83
C PRO A 108 -9.38 -14.88 14.36
N HIS A 109 -10.32 -14.64 13.44
CA HIS A 109 -10.08 -14.60 11.99
C HIS A 109 -9.98 -13.18 11.41
N ILE A 110 -10.10 -12.15 12.25
CA ILE A 110 -9.85 -10.76 11.86
C ILE A 110 -8.35 -10.52 11.86
N SER A 111 -7.82 -10.00 10.76
CA SER A 111 -6.44 -9.49 10.68
C SER A 111 -6.37 -8.15 11.41
N ALA A 112 -6.42 -8.18 12.74
CA ALA A 112 -6.39 -6.99 13.59
C ALA A 112 -4.97 -6.41 13.66
N ASN A 113 -4.90 -5.08 13.75
CA ASN A 113 -3.64 -4.36 13.92
C ASN A 113 -3.67 -3.72 15.29
N GLU A 114 -2.54 -3.81 15.99
CA GLU A 114 -2.44 -3.24 17.33
C GLU A 114 -2.43 -1.70 17.22
N HIS A 115 -3.45 -1.09 17.79
CA HIS A 115 -3.52 0.36 17.96
C HIS A 115 -3.23 0.67 19.41
N LYS A 116 -2.31 1.61 19.64
CA LYS A 116 -2.05 2.14 20.98
C LYS A 116 -2.80 3.45 21.12
N ALA A 117 -3.56 3.58 22.20
CA ALA A 117 -4.16 4.85 22.55
C ALA A 117 -3.05 5.85 22.93
N PRO A 118 -3.24 7.15 22.66
CA PRO A 118 -2.39 8.18 23.24
C PRO A 118 -2.34 8.05 24.76
N GLU A 119 -1.19 8.34 25.36
CA GLU A 119 -1.04 8.32 26.82
C GLU A 119 -2.10 9.25 27.45
N ARG A 120 -2.89 8.70 28.38
CA ARG A 120 -3.98 9.42 29.10
C ARG A 120 -5.12 9.92 28.22
N HIS A 121 -5.44 9.24 27.11
CA HIS A 121 -6.63 9.56 26.33
C HIS A 121 -7.92 9.42 27.17
N PRO A 122 -8.82 10.43 27.22
CA PRO A 122 -9.88 10.52 28.21
C PRO A 122 -10.94 9.40 28.16
N PHE A 123 -11.17 8.80 27.00
CA PHE A 123 -12.24 7.81 26.81
C PHE A 123 -11.85 6.60 25.94
N ALA A 124 -10.60 6.51 25.47
CA ALA A 124 -10.26 5.50 24.44
C ALA A 124 -10.32 4.06 24.96
N ILE A 125 -9.88 3.86 26.21
CA ILE A 125 -9.89 2.56 26.87
C ILE A 125 -11.33 2.21 27.29
N ASP A 126 -12.04 3.16 27.89
CA ASP A 126 -13.39 2.93 28.42
C ASP A 126 -14.43 2.63 27.34
N LEU A 127 -14.23 3.15 26.12
CA LEU A 127 -15.09 2.91 24.94
C LEU A 127 -14.58 1.78 24.04
N ASP A 128 -13.57 1.01 24.46
CA ASP A 128 -13.01 -0.10 23.69
C ASP A 128 -12.58 0.35 22.27
N LEU A 129 -11.96 1.54 22.14
CA LEU A 129 -11.47 2.04 20.84
C LEU A 129 -10.22 1.28 20.40
N THR A 130 -9.34 0.93 21.34
CA THR A 130 -8.07 0.21 21.12
C THR A 130 -8.05 -1.14 21.85
N GLY A 131 -7.26 -2.10 21.35
CA GLY A 131 -7.16 -3.45 21.91
C GLY A 131 -7.53 -4.55 20.90
N PRO A 132 -7.48 -5.83 21.29
CA PRO A 132 -7.74 -6.96 20.39
C PRO A 132 -9.20 -7.03 19.91
N HIS A 133 -10.16 -6.69 20.78
CA HIS A 133 -11.60 -6.72 20.50
C HIS A 133 -12.20 -5.31 20.48
N SER A 134 -11.57 -4.41 19.71
CA SER A 134 -11.84 -2.98 19.76
C SER A 134 -12.40 -2.43 18.44
N LEU A 135 -12.93 -1.21 18.47
CA LEU A 135 -13.46 -0.53 17.29
C LEU A 135 -12.41 -0.35 16.19
N LEU A 136 -11.20 0.10 16.55
CA LEU A 136 -10.11 0.24 15.58
C LEU A 136 -9.69 -1.10 15.00
N SER A 137 -9.65 -2.16 15.80
CA SER A 137 -9.37 -3.51 15.31
C SER A 137 -10.43 -4.00 14.33
N LEU A 138 -11.68 -3.57 14.49
CA LEU A 138 -12.78 -3.90 13.58
C LEU A 138 -12.77 -3.06 12.28
N ILE A 139 -12.39 -1.79 12.32
CA ILE A 139 -12.47 -0.87 11.17
C ILE A 139 -11.18 -0.82 10.37
N ASP A 140 -10.01 -0.90 11.02
CA ASP A 140 -8.73 -0.70 10.36
C ASP A 140 -8.44 -1.82 9.36
N THR A 141 -8.60 -1.43 8.09
CA THR A 141 -8.28 -2.25 6.93
C THR A 141 -7.42 -1.46 5.94
N THR A 142 -6.66 -0.50 6.48
CA THR A 142 -5.82 0.43 5.74
C THR A 142 -4.62 -0.25 5.11
N PHE A 143 -4.18 0.25 3.96
CA PHE A 143 -3.00 -0.26 3.26
C PHE A 143 -1.75 0.61 3.47
N SER A 144 -1.87 1.76 4.14
CA SER A 144 -0.80 2.72 4.42
C SER A 144 -0.74 3.10 5.91
N SER A 145 0.46 3.44 6.38
CA SER A 145 0.67 3.91 7.75
C SER A 145 0.02 5.28 8.01
N ILE A 146 0.00 6.15 7.01
CA ILE A 146 -0.66 7.46 7.09
C ILE A 146 -2.17 7.29 7.21
N GLY A 147 -2.76 6.39 6.40
CA GLY A 147 -4.19 6.06 6.49
C GLY A 147 -4.57 5.45 7.84
N GLN A 148 -3.75 4.54 8.37
CA GLN A 148 -3.94 3.97 9.71
C GLN A 148 -3.95 5.07 10.78
N GLN A 149 -2.92 5.93 10.78
CA GLN A 149 -2.82 7.01 11.76
C GLN A 149 -4.02 7.96 11.64
N ARG A 150 -4.45 8.27 10.42
CA ARG A 150 -5.58 9.17 10.16
C ARG A 150 -6.91 8.60 10.64
N VAL A 151 -7.22 7.32 10.40
CA VAL A 151 -8.46 6.71 10.91
C VAL A 151 -8.47 6.65 12.44
N ALA A 152 -7.31 6.43 13.06
CA ALA A 152 -7.15 6.51 14.50
C ALA A 152 -7.38 7.93 15.03
N THR A 153 -6.79 8.93 14.39
CA THR A 153 -7.00 10.35 14.71
C THR A 153 -8.49 10.72 14.62
N TRP A 154 -9.21 10.29 13.58
CA TRP A 154 -10.64 10.58 13.43
C TRP A 154 -11.50 10.02 14.56
N LEU A 155 -11.12 8.87 15.13
CA LEU A 155 -11.85 8.26 16.25
C LEU A 155 -11.43 8.85 17.61
N PHE A 156 -10.16 9.19 17.79
CA PHE A 156 -9.66 9.77 19.05
C PHE A 156 -10.04 11.24 19.21
N GLN A 157 -9.99 12.03 18.12
CA GLN A 157 -10.32 13.45 18.13
C GLN A 157 -11.81 13.69 17.82
N SER A 158 -12.68 12.82 18.35
CA SER A 158 -14.13 12.93 18.19
C SER A 158 -14.76 14.13 18.93
N ASN A 159 -13.96 15.03 19.50
CA ASN A 159 -14.40 16.29 20.07
C ASN A 159 -14.00 17.49 19.20
N LEU A 160 -13.13 17.27 18.20
CA LEU A 160 -12.58 18.27 17.29
C LEU A 160 -12.60 17.69 15.86
N PRO A 161 -13.78 17.46 15.27
CA PRO A 161 -13.88 16.71 14.02
C PRO A 161 -13.24 17.42 12.81
N GLU A 162 -12.85 18.69 12.94
CA GLU A 162 -12.22 19.50 11.88
C GLU A 162 -10.71 19.74 12.09
N SER A 163 -10.08 19.07 13.07
CA SER A 163 -8.67 19.27 13.45
C SER A 163 -7.64 18.92 12.38
N ASP A 164 -7.99 18.07 11.42
CA ASP A 164 -7.10 17.52 10.39
C ASP A 164 -7.21 18.24 9.03
N GLY A 165 -7.93 19.38 8.99
CA GLY A 165 -8.13 20.18 7.79
C GLY A 165 -9.22 19.65 6.85
N LEU A 166 -9.85 18.50 7.14
CA LEU A 166 -10.98 17.96 6.38
C LEU A 166 -12.28 18.10 7.19
N SER A 167 -13.16 19.01 6.78
CA SER A 167 -14.44 19.21 7.46
C SER A 167 -15.24 17.90 7.54
N TRP A 168 -15.96 17.71 8.65
CA TRP A 168 -16.78 16.54 8.93
C TRP A 168 -17.71 16.17 7.76
N THR A 169 -18.37 17.17 7.16
CA THR A 169 -19.31 16.95 6.05
C THR A 169 -18.62 16.38 4.81
N THR A 170 -17.42 16.88 4.52
CA THR A 170 -16.59 16.39 3.41
C THR A 170 -16.11 14.98 3.70
N ARG A 171 -15.67 14.70 4.94
CA ARG A 171 -15.27 13.36 5.38
C ARG A 171 -16.41 12.35 5.24
N GLN A 172 -17.60 12.65 5.76
CA GLN A 172 -18.75 11.76 5.66
C GLN A 172 -19.17 11.53 4.20
N THR A 173 -19.18 12.58 3.37
CA THR A 173 -19.51 12.46 1.95
C THR A 173 -18.49 11.60 1.21
N LEU A 174 -17.20 11.77 1.50
CA LEU A 174 -16.13 10.93 0.96
C LEU A 174 -16.34 9.45 1.32
N VAL A 175 -16.66 9.14 2.59
CA VAL A 175 -16.94 7.76 3.03
C VAL A 175 -18.17 7.20 2.32
N LYS A 176 -19.25 7.98 2.19
CA LYS A 176 -20.47 7.58 1.44
C LYS A 176 -20.17 7.26 -0.02
N GLU A 177 -19.45 8.14 -0.71
CA GLU A 177 -19.06 7.95 -2.12
C GLU A 177 -18.15 6.74 -2.32
N LEU A 178 -17.26 6.46 -1.36
CA LEU A 178 -16.37 5.31 -1.41
C LEU A 178 -17.08 4.00 -1.08
N THR A 179 -18.16 3.99 -0.31
CA THR A 179 -18.88 2.79 0.14
C THR A 179 -19.26 1.82 -1.00
N PRO A 180 -19.87 2.25 -2.12
CA PRO A 180 -20.17 1.35 -3.25
C PRO A 180 -18.92 0.89 -4.02
N LEU A 181 -17.79 1.62 -3.92
CA LEU A 181 -16.55 1.36 -4.66
C LEU A 181 -15.68 0.24 -4.06
N SER A 182 -16.30 -0.87 -3.63
CA SER A 182 -15.59 -2.01 -3.01
C SER A 182 -14.41 -2.53 -3.83
N ARG A 183 -14.58 -2.64 -5.15
CA ARG A 183 -13.53 -3.10 -6.07
C ARG A 183 -12.31 -2.16 -6.08
N LEU A 184 -12.52 -0.85 -5.94
CA LEU A 184 -11.41 0.11 -5.88
C LEU A 184 -10.61 -0.10 -4.59
N ARG A 185 -11.31 -0.10 -3.44
CA ARG A 185 -10.70 -0.26 -2.11
C ARG A 185 -9.89 -1.56 -2.02
N ASP A 186 -10.48 -2.67 -2.51
CA ASP A 186 -9.79 -3.96 -2.52
C ASP A 186 -8.63 -4.01 -3.51
N ARG A 187 -8.71 -3.32 -4.66
CA ARG A 187 -7.59 -3.23 -5.61
C ARG A 187 -6.42 -2.45 -5.05
N CYS A 188 -6.65 -1.35 -4.32
CA CYS A 188 -5.58 -0.61 -3.65
C CYS A 188 -4.89 -1.47 -2.60
N LEU A 189 -5.65 -2.14 -1.73
CA LEU A 189 -5.09 -3.07 -0.73
C LEU A 189 -4.38 -4.27 -1.36
N LEU A 190 -4.92 -4.84 -2.44
CA LEU A 190 -4.29 -5.93 -3.17
C LEU A 190 -2.98 -5.48 -3.83
N ALA A 191 -2.94 -4.27 -4.39
CA ALA A 191 -1.78 -3.75 -5.09
C ALA A 191 -0.57 -3.62 -4.15
N THR A 192 -0.78 -3.18 -2.90
CA THR A 192 0.30 -3.13 -1.89
C THR A 192 0.68 -4.53 -1.40
N ARG A 193 -0.29 -5.40 -1.10
CA ARG A 193 -0.04 -6.77 -0.63
C ARG A 193 0.68 -7.67 -1.64
N LEU A 194 0.52 -7.40 -2.94
CA LEU A 194 1.26 -8.10 -4.00
C LEU A 194 2.76 -7.80 -3.99
N ILE A 195 3.17 -6.68 -3.39
CA ILE A 195 4.57 -6.26 -3.28
C ILE A 195 5.14 -6.71 -1.94
N SER A 196 4.44 -6.45 -0.84
CA SER A 196 4.85 -6.86 0.50
C SER A 196 3.65 -6.95 1.43
N SER A 197 3.73 -7.84 2.43
CA SER A 197 2.72 -7.96 3.49
C SER A 197 2.67 -6.75 4.41
N VAL A 198 3.76 -5.97 4.49
CA VAL A 198 3.85 -4.74 5.29
C VAL A 198 3.19 -3.58 4.55
N ARG A 199 2.46 -2.75 5.29
CA ARG A 199 1.79 -1.54 4.78
C ARG A 199 2.77 -0.58 4.09
N LEU A 200 2.21 0.30 3.25
CA LEU A 200 2.95 1.43 2.71
C LEU A 200 3.37 2.35 3.86
N ASN A 201 4.66 2.49 4.08
CA ASN A 201 5.22 3.36 5.10
C ASN A 201 5.54 4.74 4.52
N GLY A 202 4.59 5.67 4.68
CA GLY A 202 4.72 7.03 4.16
C GLY A 202 5.81 7.85 4.85
N THR A 203 6.10 7.61 6.13
CA THR A 203 7.14 8.36 6.87
C THR A 203 8.54 8.03 6.37
N ARG A 204 8.79 6.77 5.99
CA ARG A 204 10.02 6.38 5.30
C ARG A 204 10.20 7.17 4.00
N ILE A 205 9.15 7.31 3.19
CA ILE A 205 9.20 8.06 1.94
C ILE A 205 9.47 9.55 2.20
N ILE A 206 8.83 10.14 3.21
CA ILE A 206 9.06 11.54 3.60
C ILE A 206 10.51 11.74 4.08
N SER A 207 11.08 10.79 4.82
CA SER A 207 12.48 10.89 5.29
C SER A 207 13.51 10.99 4.15
N LEU A 208 13.18 10.52 2.94
CA LEU A 208 14.00 10.76 1.74
C LEU A 208 13.99 12.22 1.29
N LEU A 209 12.88 12.92 1.48
CA LEU A 209 12.72 14.32 1.08
C LEU A 209 13.39 15.27 2.07
N GLU A 210 13.41 14.90 3.35
CA GLU A 210 13.89 15.76 4.44
C GLU A 210 15.41 15.76 4.57
N ALA A 211 16.09 14.68 4.16
CA ALA A 211 17.54 14.62 4.19
C ALA A 211 18.16 15.14 2.88
N PRO A 212 18.67 16.39 2.84
CA PRO A 212 19.26 16.92 1.62
C PRO A 212 20.47 16.07 1.20
N ILE A 213 20.58 15.80 -0.10
CA ILE A 213 21.80 15.27 -0.71
C ILE A 213 22.79 16.46 -0.77
N SER A 214 23.43 16.75 0.35
CA SER A 214 24.31 17.92 0.52
C SER A 214 25.72 17.68 0.01
N ILE A 215 25.85 17.19 -1.23
CA ILE A 215 27.14 17.18 -1.93
C ILE A 215 27.30 18.56 -2.60
N SER A 216 28.08 19.44 -1.98
CA SER A 216 28.39 20.74 -2.56
C SER A 216 29.03 20.57 -3.93
N HIS A 217 28.66 21.41 -4.90
CA HIS A 217 29.17 21.37 -6.27
C HIS A 217 29.02 20.01 -7.00
N LEU A 218 28.01 19.19 -6.65
CA LEU A 218 27.77 17.88 -7.25
C LEU A 218 27.81 17.88 -8.78
N SER A 219 27.30 18.92 -9.44
CA SER A 219 27.37 19.06 -10.90
C SER A 219 28.81 19.16 -11.42
N LEU A 220 29.66 19.95 -10.77
CA LEU A 220 31.08 20.09 -11.12
C LEU A 220 31.85 18.79 -10.84
N ILE A 221 31.55 18.12 -9.73
CA ILE A 221 32.18 16.83 -9.38
C ILE A 221 31.81 15.75 -10.41
N ILE A 222 30.56 15.70 -10.87
CA ILE A 222 30.14 14.79 -11.94
C ILE A 222 30.88 15.11 -13.25
N ILE A 223 31.01 16.39 -13.62
CA ILE A 223 31.74 16.80 -14.83
C ILE A 223 33.22 16.41 -14.73
N ALA A 224 33.87 16.69 -13.60
CA ALA A 224 35.26 16.33 -13.36
C ALA A 224 35.46 14.81 -13.40
N ALA A 225 34.58 14.04 -12.77
CA ALA A 225 34.60 12.58 -12.81
C ALA A 225 34.40 12.01 -14.23
N CYS A 226 33.50 12.59 -15.02
CA CYS A 226 33.32 12.23 -16.43
C CYS A 226 34.57 12.55 -17.26
N ALA A 227 35.21 13.70 -17.02
CA ALA A 227 36.45 14.07 -17.69
C ALA A 227 37.60 13.10 -17.33
N LEU A 228 37.76 12.74 -16.05
CA LEU A 228 38.78 11.80 -15.59
C LEU A 228 38.59 10.39 -16.14
N THR A 229 37.35 9.88 -16.13
CA THR A 229 37.03 8.56 -16.70
C THR A 229 37.25 8.54 -18.21
N SER A 230 36.80 9.57 -18.93
CA SER A 230 37.04 9.71 -20.37
C SER A 230 38.54 9.78 -20.70
N LEU A 231 39.31 10.57 -19.95
CA LEU A 231 40.76 10.68 -20.11
C LEU A 231 41.47 9.35 -19.82
N THR A 232 41.02 8.62 -18.79
CA THR A 232 41.52 7.28 -18.47
C THR A 232 41.31 6.31 -19.63
N ILE A 233 40.11 6.32 -20.24
CA ILE A 233 39.79 5.47 -21.40
C ILE A 233 40.65 5.84 -22.61
N VAL A 234 40.79 7.12 -22.94
CA VAL A 234 41.58 7.59 -24.09
C VAL A 234 43.05 7.21 -23.93
N LEU A 235 43.65 7.49 -22.77
CA LEU A 235 45.06 7.15 -22.50
C LEU A 235 45.27 5.63 -22.42
N GLY A 236 44.30 4.88 -21.90
CA GLY A 236 44.34 3.42 -21.85
C GLY A 236 44.31 2.81 -23.25
N LEU A 237 43.43 3.30 -24.12
CA LEU A 237 43.37 2.89 -25.53
C LEU A 237 44.66 3.27 -26.28
N TRP A 238 45.19 4.47 -26.03
CA TRP A 238 46.46 4.90 -26.63
C TRP A 238 47.62 3.99 -26.22
N THR A 239 47.71 3.65 -24.93
CA THR A 239 48.70 2.71 -24.40
C THR A 239 48.57 1.34 -25.05
N LEU A 240 47.34 0.82 -25.17
CA LEU A 240 47.05 -0.49 -25.77
C LEU A 240 47.45 -0.56 -27.25
N LEU A 241 47.22 0.54 -28.01
CA LEU A 241 47.48 0.57 -29.46
C LEU A 241 48.94 0.86 -29.81
N THR A 242 49.66 1.62 -28.98
CA THR A 242 51.01 2.14 -29.30
C THR A 242 52.12 1.59 -28.41
N GLY A 243 51.78 0.90 -27.32
CA GLY A 243 52.76 0.47 -26.31
C GLY A 243 53.33 1.62 -25.48
N ALA A 244 52.70 2.80 -25.49
CA ALA A 244 53.13 3.96 -24.71
C ALA A 244 53.14 3.67 -23.19
N PRO A 245 53.88 4.44 -22.38
CA PRO A 245 53.86 4.32 -20.92
C PRO A 245 52.45 4.49 -20.32
N ASN A 246 52.19 3.87 -19.16
CA ASN A 246 50.88 3.79 -18.50
C ASN A 246 50.37 5.12 -17.89
N PHE A 247 50.29 6.20 -18.67
CA PHE A 247 49.81 7.51 -18.23
C PHE A 247 48.33 7.51 -17.79
N TRP A 248 47.56 6.50 -18.20
CA TRP A 248 46.16 6.29 -17.79
C TRP A 248 45.99 6.05 -16.28
N LEU A 249 47.05 5.64 -15.57
CA LEU A 249 47.01 5.44 -14.12
C LEU A 249 46.82 6.74 -13.32
N LEU A 250 47.28 7.88 -13.83
CA LEU A 250 47.16 9.18 -13.17
C LEU A 250 45.70 9.68 -13.06
N PRO A 251 44.92 9.79 -14.16
CA PRO A 251 43.51 10.18 -14.05
C PRO A 251 42.67 9.12 -13.32
N LEU A 252 43.03 7.84 -13.42
CA LEU A 252 42.36 6.76 -12.69
C LEU A 252 42.55 6.89 -11.18
N THR A 253 43.79 7.10 -10.72
CA THR A 253 44.08 7.25 -9.28
C THR A 253 43.43 8.51 -8.71
N LEU A 254 43.42 9.60 -9.47
CA LEU A 254 42.69 10.81 -9.08
C LEU A 254 41.17 10.55 -9.01
N TYR A 255 40.60 9.84 -9.98
CA TYR A 255 39.19 9.45 -9.95
C TYR A 255 38.87 8.57 -8.74
N ILE A 256 39.66 7.53 -8.48
CA ILE A 256 39.52 6.65 -7.31
C ILE A 256 39.60 7.47 -6.02
N GLY A 257 40.58 8.38 -5.90
CA GLY A 257 40.71 9.28 -4.75
C GLY A 257 39.47 10.14 -4.53
N THR A 258 38.93 10.77 -5.58
CA THR A 258 37.68 11.54 -5.48
C THR A 258 36.50 10.65 -5.07
N TYR A 259 36.38 9.44 -5.63
CA TYR A 259 35.32 8.51 -5.25
C TYR A 259 35.40 8.10 -3.78
N PHE A 260 36.59 7.79 -3.26
CA PHE A 260 36.79 7.44 -1.84
C PHE A 260 36.44 8.59 -0.91
N LEU A 261 36.84 9.82 -1.23
CA LEU A 261 36.49 11.01 -0.44
C LEU A 261 34.96 11.23 -0.37
N LEU A 262 34.25 10.98 -1.47
CA LEU A 262 32.79 11.09 -1.52
C LEU A 262 32.03 9.85 -1.01
N SER A 263 32.71 8.71 -0.87
CA SER A 263 32.08 7.43 -0.52
C SER A 263 31.35 7.48 0.82
N GLY A 264 31.88 8.23 1.80
CA GLY A 264 31.27 8.43 3.11
C GLY A 264 29.90 9.13 3.06
N SER A 265 29.69 10.04 2.11
CA SER A 265 28.39 10.72 1.91
C SER A 265 27.43 9.90 1.05
N ILE A 266 27.97 9.13 0.12
CA ILE A 266 27.18 8.36 -0.86
C ILE A 266 26.68 7.03 -0.27
N HIS A 267 27.46 6.34 0.56
CA HIS A 267 27.11 5.02 1.11
C HIS A 267 25.81 5.04 1.95
N PRO A 268 25.57 6.01 2.87
CA PRO A 268 24.33 6.10 3.63
C PRO A 268 23.10 6.45 2.75
N LEU A 269 23.29 7.12 1.62
CA LEU A 269 22.22 7.38 0.66
C LEU A 269 21.77 6.10 -0.03
N PHE A 270 22.69 5.23 -0.42
CA PHE A 270 22.38 3.96 -1.06
C PHE A 270 21.55 3.03 -0.17
N GLY A 271 21.95 2.86 1.09
CA GLY A 271 21.20 2.01 2.04
C GLY A 271 19.75 2.48 2.20
N ARG A 272 19.53 3.79 2.26
CA ARG A 272 18.19 4.39 2.31
C ARG A 272 17.40 4.15 1.02
N VAL A 273 17.98 4.50 -0.14
CA VAL A 273 17.31 4.36 -1.44
C VAL A 273 16.89 2.92 -1.74
N LEU A 274 17.74 1.95 -1.38
CA LEU A 274 17.43 0.52 -1.56
C LEU A 274 16.26 0.09 -0.65
N ALA A 275 16.27 0.51 0.63
CA ALA A 275 15.20 0.22 1.58
C ALA A 275 13.85 0.86 1.20
N LEU A 276 13.86 1.85 0.30
CA LEU A 276 12.68 2.60 -0.13
C LEU A 276 12.13 2.17 -1.48
N HIS A 277 12.81 1.26 -2.17
CA HIS A 277 12.34 0.75 -3.46
C HIS A 277 10.95 0.12 -3.35
N GLU A 278 10.76 -0.74 -2.35
CA GLU A 278 9.47 -1.40 -2.10
C GLU A 278 8.36 -0.39 -1.80
N GLU A 279 8.63 0.62 -0.99
CA GLU A 279 7.65 1.65 -0.61
C GLU A 279 7.25 2.52 -1.82
N LEU A 280 8.21 2.86 -2.68
CA LEU A 280 7.94 3.57 -3.93
C LEU A 280 7.12 2.70 -4.90
N GLU A 281 7.41 1.39 -4.99
CA GLU A 281 6.63 0.48 -5.83
C GLU A 281 5.19 0.35 -5.34
N LYS A 282 4.97 0.22 -4.02
CA LYS A 282 3.64 0.24 -3.39
C LYS A 282 2.90 1.52 -3.75
N LEU A 283 3.54 2.69 -3.58
CA LEU A 283 2.97 3.99 -3.90
C LEU A 283 2.55 4.09 -5.38
N VAL A 284 3.47 3.72 -6.29
CA VAL A 284 3.20 3.69 -7.75
C VAL A 284 2.01 2.79 -8.07
N SER A 285 1.91 1.63 -7.43
CA SER A 285 0.84 0.66 -7.70
C SER A 285 -0.55 1.18 -7.28
N VAL A 286 -0.62 1.88 -6.14
CA VAL A 286 -1.87 2.49 -5.64
C VAL A 286 -2.26 3.65 -6.54
N ILE A 287 -1.34 4.57 -6.82
CA ILE A 287 -1.62 5.72 -7.71
C ILE A 287 -2.04 5.26 -9.10
N ALA A 288 -1.36 4.25 -9.67
CA ALA A 288 -1.75 3.69 -10.96
C ALA A 288 -3.15 3.05 -10.94
N THR A 289 -3.62 2.58 -9.78
CA THR A 289 -4.99 2.08 -9.61
C THR A 289 -6.00 3.23 -9.59
N LEU A 290 -5.66 4.35 -8.94
CA LEU A 290 -6.48 5.57 -8.92
C LEU A 290 -6.57 6.23 -10.29
N GLU A 291 -5.44 6.43 -10.98
CA GLU A 291 -5.38 7.02 -12.33
C GLU A 291 -6.17 6.23 -13.38
N ARG A 292 -6.33 4.91 -13.20
CA ARG A 292 -7.12 4.04 -14.09
C ARG A 292 -8.60 4.02 -13.77
N SER A 293 -9.00 4.59 -12.64
CA SER A 293 -10.38 4.59 -12.17
C SER A 293 -11.08 5.87 -12.60
N THR A 294 -12.38 5.78 -12.88
CA THR A 294 -13.22 6.93 -13.22
C THR A 294 -14.24 7.17 -12.11
N PHE A 295 -14.51 8.45 -11.83
CA PHE A 295 -15.34 8.88 -10.71
C PHE A 295 -16.50 9.78 -11.17
N PRO A 296 -17.36 9.34 -12.11
CA PRO A 296 -18.39 10.21 -12.70
C PRO A 296 -19.46 10.65 -11.70
N HIS A 297 -19.65 9.91 -10.60
CA HIS A 297 -20.70 10.15 -9.60
C HIS A 297 -20.11 10.37 -8.19
N GLN A 298 -18.81 10.68 -8.10
CA GLN A 298 -18.10 10.85 -6.83
C GLN A 298 -17.30 12.18 -6.84
N PRO A 299 -18.00 13.33 -6.79
CA PRO A 299 -17.36 14.64 -6.82
C PRO A 299 -16.38 14.85 -5.65
N THR A 300 -16.68 14.38 -4.44
CA THR A 300 -15.78 14.55 -3.30
C THR A 300 -14.53 13.69 -3.44
N VAL A 301 -14.63 12.46 -3.95
CA VAL A 301 -13.45 11.64 -4.29
C VAL A 301 -12.57 12.34 -5.33
N LEU A 302 -13.18 12.93 -6.37
CA LEU A 302 -12.42 13.69 -7.39
C LEU A 302 -11.71 14.90 -6.78
N GLN A 303 -12.40 15.65 -5.92
CA GLN A 303 -11.84 16.82 -5.25
C GLN A 303 -10.64 16.43 -4.37
N VAL A 304 -10.79 15.40 -3.53
CA VAL A 304 -9.70 14.92 -2.65
C VAL A 304 -8.53 14.37 -3.47
N CYS A 305 -8.81 13.66 -4.58
CA CYS A 305 -7.79 13.10 -5.45
C CYS A 305 -7.25 14.06 -6.51
N GLN A 306 -7.59 15.35 -6.48
CA GLN A 306 -7.21 16.32 -7.52
C GLN A 306 -5.68 16.41 -7.70
N SER A 307 -4.92 16.40 -6.60
CA SER A 307 -3.45 16.43 -6.61
C SER A 307 -2.83 15.25 -7.40
N ILE A 308 -3.52 14.11 -7.44
CA ILE A 308 -3.08 12.88 -8.09
C ILE A 308 -3.64 12.76 -9.52
N LEU A 309 -4.88 13.17 -9.75
CA LEU A 309 -5.61 12.96 -11.01
C LEU A 309 -5.40 14.07 -12.06
N THR A 310 -4.50 15.01 -11.82
CA THR A 310 -4.21 16.12 -12.77
C THR A 310 -3.72 15.60 -14.13
N GLN A 311 -4.27 16.12 -15.23
CA GLN A 311 -3.92 15.67 -16.60
C GLN A 311 -2.54 16.13 -17.08
N GLN A 312 -2.01 17.25 -16.58
CA GLN A 312 -0.77 17.84 -17.09
C GLN A 312 0.50 17.06 -16.67
N HIS A 313 0.49 16.42 -15.49
CA HIS A 313 1.64 15.68 -14.97
C HIS A 313 1.18 14.43 -14.22
N ARG A 314 1.27 13.25 -14.87
CA ARG A 314 0.87 11.98 -14.25
C ARG A 314 1.85 11.56 -13.15
N PRO A 315 1.45 11.50 -11.87
CA PRO A 315 2.35 11.11 -10.78
C PRO A 315 2.98 9.73 -10.99
N THR A 316 2.26 8.79 -11.61
CA THR A 316 2.80 7.46 -11.96
C THR A 316 4.04 7.53 -12.84
N GLN A 317 4.11 8.47 -13.79
CA GLN A 317 5.28 8.59 -14.67
C GLN A 317 6.49 9.11 -13.89
N SER A 318 6.29 10.14 -13.07
CA SER A 318 7.33 10.72 -12.23
C SER A 318 7.87 9.72 -11.21
N LEU A 319 7.00 8.94 -10.57
CA LEU A 319 7.38 7.94 -9.58
C LEU A 319 8.00 6.69 -10.21
N LYS A 320 7.56 6.26 -11.40
CA LYS A 320 8.24 5.21 -12.16
C LYS A 320 9.64 5.63 -12.58
N HIS A 321 9.82 6.89 -12.95
CA HIS A 321 11.15 7.42 -13.25
C HIS A 321 12.05 7.40 -12.01
N LEU A 322 11.54 7.83 -10.85
CA LEU A 322 12.25 7.72 -9.57
C LEU A 322 12.62 6.25 -9.26
N SER A 323 11.67 5.33 -9.37
CA SER A 323 11.90 3.89 -9.14
C SER A 323 13.00 3.31 -10.04
N ARG A 324 13.04 3.68 -11.33
CA ARG A 324 14.12 3.28 -12.26
C ARG A 324 15.48 3.86 -11.87
N ILE A 325 15.53 5.09 -11.37
CA ILE A 325 16.78 5.69 -10.87
C ILE A 325 17.27 4.91 -9.64
N CYS A 326 16.37 4.54 -8.72
CA CYS A 326 16.70 3.72 -7.57
C CYS A 326 17.22 2.32 -7.97
N GLN A 327 16.64 1.70 -9.00
CA GLN A 327 17.14 0.43 -9.56
C GLN A 327 18.52 0.58 -10.23
N GLY A 328 18.80 1.73 -10.87
CA GLY A 328 20.14 2.01 -11.38
C GLY A 328 21.16 2.11 -10.24
N LEU A 329 20.77 2.72 -9.11
CA LEU A 329 21.61 2.80 -7.91
C LEU A 329 21.81 1.42 -7.24
N SER A 330 20.87 0.48 -7.38
CA SER A 330 20.98 -0.85 -6.78
C SER A 330 21.98 -1.77 -7.49
N VAL A 331 22.53 -1.38 -8.65
CA VAL A 331 23.64 -2.08 -9.33
C VAL A 331 24.84 -2.27 -8.41
N LYS A 332 25.04 -1.38 -7.43
CA LYS A 332 26.06 -1.50 -6.38
C LYS A 332 25.97 -2.79 -5.56
N ALA A 333 24.80 -3.44 -5.51
CA ALA A 333 24.64 -4.76 -4.88
C ALA A 333 25.40 -5.88 -5.60
N HIS A 334 25.87 -5.65 -6.84
CA HIS A 334 26.68 -6.58 -7.62
C HIS A 334 28.10 -6.02 -7.84
N PRO A 335 29.08 -6.31 -6.95
CA PRO A 335 30.36 -5.62 -6.92
C PRO A 335 31.15 -5.65 -8.24
N LEU A 336 31.14 -6.77 -8.96
CA LEU A 336 31.87 -6.91 -10.23
C LEU A 336 31.25 -6.06 -11.35
N ILE A 337 29.92 -6.07 -11.46
CA ILE A 337 29.18 -5.27 -12.46
C ILE A 337 29.33 -3.79 -12.13
N HIS A 338 29.20 -3.45 -10.84
CA HIS A 338 29.38 -2.09 -10.34
C HIS A 338 30.78 -1.56 -10.61
N LEU A 339 31.83 -2.33 -10.32
CA LEU A 339 33.21 -1.94 -10.57
C LEU A 339 33.45 -1.66 -12.06
N GLY A 340 33.00 -2.56 -12.93
CA GLY A 340 33.13 -2.39 -14.39
C GLY A 340 32.39 -1.16 -14.91
N LEU A 341 31.14 -0.95 -14.49
CA LEU A 341 30.36 0.21 -14.90
C LEU A 341 30.95 1.52 -14.36
N ASN A 342 31.37 1.54 -13.09
CA ASN A 342 31.94 2.73 -12.45
C ASN A 342 33.32 3.09 -13.00
N ALA A 343 34.05 2.12 -13.56
CA ALA A 343 35.32 2.34 -14.28
C ALA A 343 35.10 3.01 -15.65
N LEU A 344 34.00 2.68 -16.34
CA LEU A 344 33.70 3.24 -17.67
C LEU A 344 32.99 4.60 -17.58
N VAL A 345 32.09 4.76 -16.64
CA VAL A 345 31.27 5.95 -16.43
C VAL A 345 31.16 6.16 -14.93
N PRO A 346 31.21 7.39 -14.39
CA PRO A 346 31.03 7.62 -12.95
C PRO A 346 29.57 7.36 -12.53
N TRP A 347 29.20 6.08 -12.50
CA TRP A 347 27.83 5.57 -12.41
C TRP A 347 27.13 6.06 -11.15
N ASP A 348 27.78 5.90 -9.99
CA ASP A 348 27.23 6.29 -8.70
C ASP A 348 26.96 7.80 -8.66
N LEU A 349 27.95 8.61 -9.03
CA LEU A 349 27.83 10.07 -9.03
C LEU A 349 26.75 10.54 -10.01
N TRP A 350 26.67 9.93 -11.19
CA TRP A 350 25.66 10.26 -12.19
C TRP A 350 24.24 9.94 -11.73
N PHE A 351 24.01 8.76 -11.16
CA PHE A 351 22.69 8.38 -10.65
C PHE A 351 22.31 9.15 -9.37
N VAL A 352 23.27 9.48 -8.49
CA VAL A 352 23.04 10.38 -7.34
C VAL A 352 22.63 11.77 -7.84
N GLY A 353 23.29 12.29 -8.88
CA GLY A 353 22.90 13.55 -9.53
C GLY A 353 21.48 13.52 -10.12
N LYS A 354 21.11 12.42 -10.80
CA LYS A 354 19.75 12.22 -11.31
C LYS A 354 18.73 12.12 -10.19
N LEU A 355 19.03 11.37 -9.14
CA LEU A 355 18.17 11.22 -7.97
C LEU A 355 17.91 12.59 -7.32
N ASN A 356 18.95 13.39 -7.10
CA ASN A 356 18.83 14.72 -6.52
C ASN A 356 17.91 15.64 -7.34
N ARG A 357 18.02 15.62 -8.68
CA ARG A 357 17.15 16.41 -9.57
C ARG A 357 15.69 15.95 -9.56
N VAL A 358 15.43 14.64 -9.39
CA VAL A 358 14.06 14.12 -9.35
C VAL A 358 13.44 14.36 -7.98
N ILE A 359 14.18 14.10 -6.90
CA ILE A 359 13.72 14.39 -5.53
C ILE A 359 13.43 15.88 -5.37
N SER A 360 14.30 16.77 -5.86
CA SER A 360 14.05 18.22 -5.75
C SER A 360 12.77 18.67 -6.44
N ARG A 361 12.40 18.07 -7.57
CA ARG A 361 11.12 18.31 -8.27
C ARG A 361 9.92 17.71 -7.53
N LEU A 362 10.10 16.56 -6.89
CA LEU A 362 9.03 15.85 -6.18
C LEU A 362 8.83 16.34 -4.75
N ARG A 363 9.76 17.14 -4.20
CA ARG A 363 9.75 17.57 -2.80
C ARG A 363 8.46 18.30 -2.40
N THR A 364 7.86 19.05 -3.32
CA THR A 364 6.61 19.78 -3.08
C THR A 364 5.38 18.90 -3.28
N ALA A 365 5.34 18.07 -4.32
CA ALA A 365 4.16 17.29 -4.69
C ALA A 365 4.01 15.96 -3.91
N LEU A 366 5.11 15.33 -3.50
CA LEU A 366 5.09 14.01 -2.88
C LEU A 366 4.39 13.99 -1.51
N PRO A 367 4.60 14.99 -0.60
CA PRO A 367 3.83 15.09 0.64
C PRO A 367 2.32 15.17 0.38
N ASP A 368 1.89 15.99 -0.58
CA ASP A 368 0.48 16.14 -0.95
C ASP A 368 -0.10 14.82 -1.48
N TRP A 369 0.63 14.09 -2.31
CA TRP A 369 0.18 12.77 -2.79
C TRP A 369 0.04 11.74 -1.66
N LEU A 370 0.99 11.73 -0.73
CA LEU A 370 0.94 10.85 0.44
C LEU A 370 -0.22 11.22 1.36
N ASP A 371 -0.48 12.51 1.54
CA ASP A 371 -1.61 13.02 2.30
C ASP A 371 -2.94 12.60 1.65
N THR A 372 -3.10 12.85 0.35
CA THR A 372 -4.28 12.41 -0.41
C THR A 372 -4.52 10.91 -0.28
N ILE A 373 -3.47 10.09 -0.39
CA ILE A 373 -3.57 8.63 -0.22
C ILE A 373 -3.96 8.27 1.20
N GLY A 374 -3.37 8.93 2.21
CA GLY A 374 -3.73 8.73 3.61
C GLY A 374 -5.22 9.02 3.88
N THR A 375 -5.74 10.13 3.35
CA THR A 375 -7.17 10.50 3.47
C THR A 375 -8.07 9.48 2.80
N LEU A 376 -7.72 9.09 1.57
CA LEU A 376 -8.49 8.11 0.82
C LEU A 376 -8.48 6.73 1.47
N ASP A 377 -7.35 6.30 2.03
CA ASP A 377 -7.17 5.01 2.70
C ASP A 377 -7.95 4.95 4.01
N ALA A 378 -7.86 6.00 4.84
CA ALA A 378 -8.66 6.12 6.07
C ALA A 378 -10.17 6.13 5.77
N ALA A 379 -10.60 6.91 4.77
CA ALA A 379 -12.01 6.93 4.34
C ALA A 379 -12.42 5.58 3.73
N SER A 380 -11.51 4.86 3.07
CA SER A 380 -11.75 3.52 2.54
C SER A 380 -11.98 2.48 3.65
N ALA A 381 -11.32 2.62 4.80
CA ALA A 381 -11.54 1.77 5.97
C ALA A 381 -12.97 1.95 6.53
N LEU A 382 -13.39 3.20 6.76
CA LEU A 382 -14.77 3.52 7.18
C LEU A 382 -15.80 3.12 6.11
N ALA A 383 -15.49 3.30 4.83
CA ALA A 383 -16.37 2.90 3.73
C ALA A 383 -16.49 1.38 3.60
N ARG A 384 -15.46 0.62 4.00
CA ARG A 384 -15.55 -0.84 4.14
C ARG A 384 -16.46 -1.21 5.31
N TYR A 385 -16.31 -0.55 6.46
CA TYR A 385 -17.21 -0.75 7.59
C TYR A 385 -18.68 -0.48 7.23
N ALA A 386 -18.95 0.63 6.52
CA ALA A 386 -20.29 0.95 6.00
C ALA A 386 -20.81 -0.09 4.99
N TYR A 387 -19.94 -0.58 4.10
CA TYR A 387 -20.30 -1.60 3.12
C TYR A 387 -20.69 -2.94 3.77
N LEU A 388 -20.03 -3.31 4.88
CA LEU A 388 -20.30 -4.52 5.63
C LEU A 388 -21.56 -4.40 6.51
N ASN A 389 -21.92 -3.17 6.88
CA ASN A 389 -23.08 -2.87 7.73
C ASN A 389 -24.13 -2.01 6.98
N PRO A 390 -24.74 -2.53 5.89
CA PRO A 390 -25.68 -1.76 5.07
C PRO A 390 -26.98 -1.35 5.79
N ASP A 391 -27.30 -2.00 6.92
CA ASP A 391 -28.45 -1.63 7.76
C ASP A 391 -28.16 -0.45 8.70
N TYR A 392 -26.91 0.03 8.80
CA TYR A 392 -26.54 1.16 9.66
C TYR A 392 -26.93 2.49 9.03
N LEU A 393 -27.23 3.48 9.86
CA LEU A 393 -27.70 4.78 9.41
C LEU A 393 -26.57 5.80 9.41
N TRP A 394 -26.70 6.80 8.53
CA TRP A 394 -25.74 7.89 8.50
C TRP A 394 -26.16 8.98 9.48
N PRO A 395 -25.28 9.40 10.40
CA PRO A 395 -25.59 10.48 11.32
C PRO A 395 -25.77 11.80 10.58
N GLN A 396 -26.61 12.68 11.13
CA GLN A 396 -26.86 14.02 10.61
C GLN A 396 -26.43 15.04 11.67
N LEU A 397 -25.69 16.06 11.24
CA LEU A 397 -25.44 17.22 12.10
C LEU A 397 -26.66 18.14 12.06
N GLU A 398 -27.15 18.53 13.23
CA GLU A 398 -28.23 19.51 13.36
C GLU A 398 -27.66 20.91 13.07
N THR A 399 -28.05 21.51 11.93
CA THR A 399 -27.52 22.79 11.44
C THR A 399 -28.36 24.01 11.82
N THR A 400 -29.47 23.82 12.53
CA THR A 400 -30.45 24.89 12.81
C THR A 400 -30.09 25.72 14.05
N HIS A 401 -29.61 26.94 13.80
CA HIS A 401 -29.44 28.02 14.78
C HIS A 401 -30.74 28.80 15.02
N THR A 402 -31.87 28.11 15.18
CA THR A 402 -33.14 28.77 15.47
C THR A 402 -33.60 28.35 16.85
N THR A 403 -33.66 29.34 17.75
CA THR A 403 -34.04 29.29 19.18
C THR A 403 -33.06 28.62 20.14
N THR A 404 -33.05 29.15 21.36
CA THR A 404 -32.04 29.07 22.43
C THR A 404 -31.83 27.69 23.08
N ASP A 405 -32.18 26.58 22.42
CA ASP A 405 -32.19 25.24 23.06
C ASP A 405 -31.97 24.06 22.08
N THR A 406 -31.08 24.21 21.09
CA THR A 406 -30.92 23.24 19.97
C THR A 406 -29.70 22.33 20.04
N ARG A 407 -28.89 22.37 21.11
CA ARG A 407 -27.73 21.48 21.24
C ARG A 407 -28.13 20.17 21.91
N GLY A 408 -27.81 19.05 21.29
CA GLY A 408 -28.21 17.75 21.83
C GLY A 408 -27.76 16.55 21.00
N LEU A 409 -28.13 15.37 21.48
CA LEU A 409 -27.97 14.09 20.83
C LEU A 409 -29.32 13.37 20.82
N THR A 410 -29.76 12.96 19.63
CA THR A 410 -30.95 12.10 19.46
C THR A 410 -30.54 10.87 18.69
N ALA A 411 -30.89 9.69 19.20
CA ALA A 411 -30.66 8.40 18.56
C ALA A 411 -31.88 7.50 18.74
N ARG A 412 -32.24 6.77 17.69
CA ARG A 412 -33.29 5.74 17.72
C ARG A 412 -32.69 4.41 17.29
N GLY A 413 -32.96 3.36 18.05
CA GLY A 413 -32.43 2.03 17.78
C GLY A 413 -30.90 1.93 17.85
N LEU A 414 -30.25 2.69 18.73
CA LEU A 414 -28.79 2.70 18.84
C LEU A 414 -28.28 1.39 19.43
N GLY A 415 -27.43 0.68 18.68
CA GLY A 415 -26.84 -0.60 19.09
C GLY A 415 -25.32 -0.52 19.25
N HIS A 416 -24.75 -1.35 20.13
CA HIS A 416 -23.30 -1.41 20.28
C HIS A 416 -22.66 -2.10 19.06
N PRO A 417 -21.70 -1.48 18.36
CA PRO A 417 -21.12 -2.03 17.13
C PRO A 417 -20.27 -3.28 17.35
N LEU A 418 -19.72 -3.44 18.56
CA LEU A 418 -18.91 -4.61 18.94
C LEU A 418 -19.74 -5.80 19.50
N ILE A 419 -21.07 -5.66 19.59
CA ILE A 419 -21.95 -6.76 20.01
C ILE A 419 -22.55 -7.40 18.77
N ALA A 420 -22.41 -8.73 18.66
CA ALA A 420 -22.96 -9.50 17.56
C ALA A 420 -24.46 -9.24 17.40
N ARG A 421 -24.89 -9.04 16.16
CA ARG A 421 -26.25 -8.63 15.81
C ARG A 421 -27.33 -9.48 16.47
N ALA A 422 -27.13 -10.81 16.50
CA ALA A 422 -28.09 -11.76 17.08
C ALA A 422 -28.33 -11.55 18.59
N HIS A 423 -27.38 -10.92 19.29
CA HIS A 423 -27.44 -10.66 20.74
C HIS A 423 -27.59 -9.18 21.08
N ARG A 424 -27.57 -8.30 20.06
CA ARG A 424 -27.53 -6.86 20.25
C ARG A 424 -28.92 -6.31 20.51
N ILE A 425 -29.09 -5.70 21.68
CA ILE A 425 -30.29 -4.92 22.03
C ILE A 425 -30.02 -3.45 21.69
N THR A 426 -30.96 -2.83 20.98
CA THR A 426 -30.90 -1.43 20.60
C THR A 426 -31.68 -0.55 21.57
N ASN A 427 -31.21 0.68 21.82
CA ASN A 427 -31.85 1.61 22.73
C ASN A 427 -32.05 2.98 22.08
N ASP A 428 -33.11 3.68 22.48
CA ASP A 428 -33.33 5.07 22.10
C ASP A 428 -32.65 6.00 23.11
N LEU A 429 -32.21 7.17 22.65
CA LEU A 429 -31.63 8.21 23.49
C LEU A 429 -32.07 9.58 22.98
N GLU A 430 -32.49 10.44 23.90
CA GLU A 430 -32.71 11.84 23.64
C GLU A 430 -32.11 12.68 24.76
N LEU A 431 -31.16 13.55 24.41
CA LEU A 431 -30.51 14.52 25.27
C LEU A 431 -30.55 15.84 24.51
N ARG A 432 -31.46 16.76 24.86
CA ARG A 432 -31.58 18.07 24.22
C ARG A 432 -31.52 19.17 25.28
N GLY A 433 -30.93 20.29 24.92
CA GLY A 433 -30.87 21.49 25.75
C GLY A 433 -29.71 21.52 26.76
N GLU A 434 -29.40 22.71 27.27
CA GLU A 434 -28.34 22.89 28.26
C GLU A 434 -28.76 22.37 29.65
N GLY A 435 -27.82 21.78 30.39
CA GLY A 435 -28.06 21.32 31.76
C GLY A 435 -28.83 20.00 31.90
N HIS A 436 -29.18 19.33 30.80
CA HIS A 436 -29.82 18.02 30.86
C HIS A 436 -28.87 16.92 31.34
N LEU A 437 -29.30 16.21 32.39
CA LEU A 437 -28.59 15.05 32.96
C LEU A 437 -29.47 13.80 32.82
N LEU A 438 -28.95 12.77 32.15
CA LEU A 438 -29.59 11.45 32.14
C LEU A 438 -29.06 10.61 33.30
N LEU A 439 -29.89 10.41 34.32
CA LEU A 439 -29.57 9.54 35.44
C LEU A 439 -29.92 8.08 35.11
N VAL A 440 -28.91 7.27 34.79
CA VAL A 440 -29.09 5.85 34.46
C VAL A 440 -29.01 5.01 35.74
N THR A 441 -30.14 4.46 36.18
CA THR A 441 -30.25 3.57 37.36
C THR A 441 -30.64 2.14 36.96
N GLY A 442 -30.48 1.17 37.88
CA GLY A 442 -30.83 -0.23 37.65
C GLY A 442 -29.93 -1.22 38.39
N SER A 443 -30.30 -2.49 38.43
CA SER A 443 -29.54 -3.55 39.09
C SER A 443 -28.16 -3.79 38.46
N ASN A 444 -27.26 -4.46 39.19
CA ASN A 444 -26.03 -4.96 38.59
C ASN A 444 -26.39 -5.91 37.42
N MET A 445 -25.62 -5.86 36.34
CA MET A 445 -25.84 -6.62 35.09
C MET A 445 -27.04 -6.17 34.23
N SER A 446 -27.75 -5.09 34.57
CA SER A 446 -28.84 -4.55 33.73
C SER A 446 -28.37 -3.85 32.44
N GLY A 447 -27.07 -3.89 32.12
CA GLY A 447 -26.51 -3.30 30.89
C GLY A 447 -26.20 -1.79 30.94
N LYS A 448 -26.23 -1.14 32.11
CA LYS A 448 -26.00 0.32 32.23
C LYS A 448 -24.67 0.78 31.61
N SER A 449 -23.57 0.14 31.96
CA SER A 449 -22.25 0.47 31.40
C SER A 449 -22.19 0.19 29.90
N THR A 450 -22.83 -0.89 29.43
CA THR A 450 -22.94 -1.21 28.01
C THR A 450 -23.71 -0.14 27.25
N PHE A 451 -24.79 0.39 27.83
CA PHE A 451 -25.54 1.50 27.24
C PHE A 451 -24.68 2.76 27.13
N LEU A 452 -23.99 3.18 28.19
CA LEU A 452 -23.10 4.34 28.15
C LEU A 452 -21.97 4.18 27.11
N ARG A 453 -21.37 2.98 27.03
CA ARG A 453 -20.39 2.64 25.99
C ARG A 453 -20.99 2.67 24.59
N THR A 454 -22.22 2.17 24.42
CA THR A 454 -22.96 2.21 23.15
C THR A 454 -23.14 3.64 22.65
N VAL A 455 -23.47 4.56 23.55
CA VAL A 455 -23.61 5.98 23.21
C VAL A 455 -22.25 6.57 22.81
N GLY A 456 -21.22 6.39 23.64
CA GLY A 456 -19.90 6.97 23.39
C GLY A 456 -19.23 6.45 22.12
N ILE A 457 -19.23 5.12 21.90
CA ILE A 457 -18.57 4.50 20.74
C ILE A 457 -19.23 4.90 19.43
N ASN A 458 -20.57 5.02 19.39
CA ASN A 458 -21.29 5.49 18.22
C ASN A 458 -21.10 6.98 18.00
N LEU A 459 -20.95 7.78 19.06
CA LEU A 459 -20.58 9.18 18.92
C LEU A 459 -19.18 9.32 18.27
N CYS A 460 -18.20 8.52 18.68
CA CYS A 460 -16.88 8.49 18.03
C CYS A 460 -16.98 8.09 16.54
N LEU A 461 -17.75 7.05 16.21
CA LEU A 461 -18.02 6.65 14.82
C LEU A 461 -18.67 7.77 14.00
N ALA A 462 -19.69 8.42 14.57
CA ALA A 462 -20.43 9.48 13.91
C ALA A 462 -19.53 10.70 13.65
N GLN A 463 -18.73 11.11 14.64
CA GLN A 463 -17.74 12.19 14.53
C GLN A 463 -16.61 11.84 13.54
N ALA A 464 -16.25 10.56 13.40
CA ALA A 464 -15.31 10.10 12.38
C ALA A 464 -15.92 10.10 10.96
N GLY A 465 -17.22 10.38 10.80
CA GLY A 465 -17.92 10.38 9.51
C GLY A 465 -18.36 9.00 9.03
N GLY A 466 -18.35 7.99 9.92
CA GLY A 466 -18.88 6.66 9.66
C GLY A 466 -20.39 6.54 9.91
N PRO A 467 -21.02 5.42 9.49
CA PRO A 467 -22.38 5.09 9.87
C PRO A 467 -22.45 4.50 11.28
N VAL A 468 -23.61 4.58 11.92
CA VAL A 468 -23.89 4.15 13.31
C VAL A 468 -25.15 3.30 13.41
#